data_AF-A0AAU2SBX1-F1
#
_entry.id   AF-A0AAU2SBX1-F1
#
_cell.length_a   1.000
_cell.length_b   1.000
_cell.length_c   1.000
_cell.angle_alpha   90.00
_cell.angle_beta   90.00
_cell.angle_gamma   90.00
#
_symmetry.space_group_name_H-M   'P 1'
#
loop_
_entity.id
_entity.type
_entity.pdbx_description
1 polymer ?
#
loop_
_entity_poly.entity_id
_entity_poly.type
_entity_poly.pdbx_seq_one_letter_code
_entity_poly.pdbx_strand_id
1 'polypeptide(L)'
;MSVARPQAVAEITHEARARCRAIGGGALEAVELLRAELEKNPELGRRAGSAVGGMKIYTTRLEGTDARPTLTVTYVYDAPPPEPGLIRIALVSPVRLAGGDIGF
;
A
#
# COMPACT_ATOMS: atom_id res chain seq x y z
N MET A 1 12.69 30.92 2.97
CA MET A 1 13.21 29.69 2.35
C MET A 1 12.36 28.54 2.85
N SER A 2 11.59 27.89 1.97
CA SER A 2 10.80 26.71 2.36
C SER A 2 11.77 25.54 2.45
N VAL A 3 12.00 25.02 3.65
CA VAL A 3 12.79 23.80 3.84
C VAL A 3 12.00 22.70 3.15
N ALA A 4 12.51 22.19 2.02
CA ALA A 4 11.94 21.03 1.37
C ALA A 4 11.91 19.91 2.42
N ARG A 5 10.71 19.50 2.84
CA ARG A 5 10.60 18.39 3.78
C ARG A 5 11.25 17.17 3.12
N PRO A 6 12.10 16.42 3.84
CA PRO A 6 12.67 15.21 3.28
C PRO A 6 11.52 14.30 2.83
N GLN A 7 11.49 14.00 1.53
CA GLN A 7 10.44 13.21 0.90
C GLN A 7 10.46 11.80 1.48
N ALA A 8 9.28 11.25 1.80
CA ALA A 8 9.21 9.90 2.33
C ALA A 8 9.74 8.89 1.31
N VAL A 9 10.35 7.81 1.79
CA VAL A 9 10.84 6.72 0.95
C VAL A 9 9.89 5.54 1.09
N ALA A 10 9.40 5.00 -0.04
CA ALA A 10 8.47 3.87 -0.03
C ALA A 10 9.12 2.60 -0.61
N GLU A 11 9.10 1.55 0.20
CA GLU A 11 9.64 0.24 -0.11
C GLU A 11 8.52 -0.81 -0.19
N ILE A 12 8.55 -1.61 -1.26
CA ILE A 12 7.72 -2.81 -1.37
C ILE A 12 8.52 -3.98 -0.79
N THR A 13 8.02 -4.56 0.30
CA THR A 13 8.66 -5.72 0.94
C THR A 13 8.76 -6.91 -0.01
N HIS A 14 9.68 -7.83 0.28
CA HIS A 14 9.87 -9.03 -0.52
C HIS A 14 8.58 -9.88 -0.57
N GLU A 15 7.89 -10.00 0.57
CA GLU A 15 6.64 -10.73 0.74
C GLU A 15 5.52 -10.09 -0.10
N ALA A 16 5.40 -8.77 -0.07
CA ALA A 16 4.43 -8.05 -0.89
C ALA A 16 4.73 -8.19 -2.40
N ARG A 17 6.00 -8.11 -2.83
CA ARG A 17 6.40 -8.37 -4.22
C ARG A 17 6.05 -9.80 -4.65
N ALA A 18 6.39 -10.80 -3.83
CA ALA A 18 6.07 -12.20 -4.10
C ALA A 18 4.55 -12.39 -4.21
N ARG A 19 3.78 -11.72 -3.34
CA ARG A 19 2.32 -11.77 -3.37
C ARG A 19 1.73 -11.11 -4.62
N CYS A 20 2.23 -9.95 -5.05
CA CYS A 20 1.81 -9.34 -6.31
C CYS A 20 2.06 -10.26 -7.50
N ARG A 21 3.22 -10.93 -7.55
CA ARG A 21 3.54 -11.92 -8.59
C ARG A 21 2.58 -13.10 -8.57
N ALA A 22 2.22 -13.61 -7.40
CA ALA A 22 1.26 -14.70 -7.26
C ALA A 22 -0.18 -14.30 -7.64
N ILE A 23 -0.55 -13.03 -7.47
CA ILE A 23 -1.87 -12.51 -7.89
C ILE A 23 -1.91 -12.33 -9.42
N GLY A 24 -0.82 -11.86 -10.04
CA GLY A 24 -0.77 -11.57 -11.47
C GLY A 24 -1.64 -10.37 -11.88
N GLY A 25 -2.00 -10.30 -13.17
CA GLY A 25 -2.95 -9.30 -13.69
C GLY A 25 -2.54 -7.85 -13.42
N GLY A 26 -1.29 -7.47 -13.66
CA GLY A 26 -0.84 -6.08 -13.46
C GLY A 26 -0.74 -5.63 -11.99
N ALA A 27 -0.83 -6.56 -11.02
CA ALA A 27 -0.83 -6.22 -9.60
C ALA A 27 0.49 -5.60 -9.12
N LEU A 28 1.63 -5.94 -9.73
CA LEU A 28 2.91 -5.36 -9.34
C LEU A 28 3.05 -3.92 -9.84
N GLU A 29 2.71 -3.67 -11.10
CA GLU A 29 2.72 -2.35 -11.74
C GLU A 29 1.81 -1.37 -10.96
N ALA A 30 0.63 -1.85 -10.57
CA ALA A 30 -0.28 -1.15 -9.71
C ALA A 30 0.30 -0.72 -8.36
N VAL A 31 1.03 -1.63 -7.70
CA VAL A 31 1.62 -1.36 -6.39
C VAL A 31 2.86 -0.47 -6.53
N GLU A 32 3.59 -0.53 -7.65
CA GLU A 32 4.67 0.42 -7.96
C GLU A 32 4.14 1.84 -8.23
N LEU A 33 2.99 1.99 -8.89
CA LEU A 33 2.33 3.29 -9.02
C LEU A 33 1.89 3.84 -7.65
N LEU A 34 1.32 2.98 -6.80
CA LEU A 34 0.99 3.35 -5.42
C LEU A 34 2.25 3.74 -4.62
N ARG A 35 3.37 3.02 -4.79
CA ARG A 35 4.65 3.35 -4.13
C ARG A 35 5.08 4.78 -4.45
N ALA A 36 5.08 5.16 -5.74
CA ALA A 36 5.45 6.51 -6.17
C ALA A 36 4.50 7.61 -5.64
N GLU A 37 3.21 7.28 -5.47
CA GLU A 37 2.24 8.19 -4.86
C GLU A 37 2.46 8.34 -3.36
N LEU A 38 2.78 7.24 -2.65
CA LEU A 38 3.04 7.24 -1.22
C LEU A 38 4.27 8.06 -0.82
N GLU A 39 5.31 8.10 -1.67
CA GLU A 39 6.46 8.99 -1.45
C GLU A 39 6.07 10.48 -1.44
N LYS A 40 4.99 10.85 -2.15
CA LYS A 40 4.45 12.22 -2.19
C LYS A 40 3.40 12.46 -1.12
N ASN A 41 2.57 11.44 -0.85
CA ASN A 41 1.46 11.48 0.09
C ASN A 41 1.49 10.28 1.05
N PRO A 42 2.32 10.34 2.11
CA PRO A 42 2.52 9.22 3.04
C PRO A 42 1.29 8.78 3.84
N GLU A 43 0.27 9.63 3.93
CA GLU A 43 -0.94 9.37 4.72
C GLU A 43 -2.14 8.96 3.84
N LEU A 44 -1.89 8.61 2.57
CA LEU A 44 -2.93 8.20 1.61
C LEU A 44 -3.72 6.96 2.06
N GLY A 45 -5.02 7.12 2.22
CA GLY A 45 -5.94 6.03 2.54
C GLY A 45 -6.44 6.12 3.97
N ARG A 46 -6.88 4.99 4.54
CA ARG A 46 -7.49 4.96 5.87
C ARG A 46 -6.45 4.50 6.89
N ARG A 47 -6.28 5.27 7.97
CA ARG A 47 -5.53 4.80 9.14
C ARG A 47 -6.24 3.61 9.78
N ALA A 48 -5.57 2.46 9.82
CA ALA A 48 -6.10 1.22 10.39
C ALA A 48 -5.69 1.04 11.86
N GLY A 49 -4.63 1.71 12.30
CA GLY A 49 -4.19 1.69 13.69
C GLY A 49 -2.84 2.36 13.90
N SER A 50 -2.28 2.12 15.09
CA SER A 50 -0.91 2.44 15.45
C SER A 50 -0.18 1.16 15.82
N ALA A 51 1.05 1.02 15.34
CA ALA A 51 1.96 -0.05 15.73
C ALA A 51 2.87 0.41 16.89
N VAL A 52 3.71 -0.51 17.37
CA VAL A 52 4.72 -0.22 18.39
C VAL A 52 5.70 0.84 17.88
N GLY A 53 6.13 1.75 18.75
CA GLY A 53 7.17 2.75 18.43
C GLY A 53 6.68 3.99 17.66
N GLY A 54 5.37 4.29 17.67
CA GLY A 54 4.83 5.49 17.00
C GLY A 54 4.55 5.31 15.51
N MET A 55 4.85 4.13 14.97
CA MET A 55 4.52 3.74 13.60
C MET A 55 3.00 3.78 13.36
N LYS A 56 2.59 4.25 12.18
CA LYS A 56 1.18 4.32 11.78
C LYS A 56 0.89 3.24 10.73
N ILE A 57 -0.21 2.51 10.89
CA ILE A 57 -0.65 1.52 9.90
C ILE A 57 -1.77 2.14 9.06
N TYR A 58 -1.64 2.05 7.75
CA TYR A 58 -2.64 2.51 6.79
C TYR A 58 -3.06 1.38 5.86
N THR A 59 -4.31 1.47 5.40
CA THR A 59 -4.87 0.58 4.38
C THR A 59 -5.48 1.43 3.28
N THR A 60 -5.16 1.10 2.03
CA THR A 60 -5.74 1.72 0.84
C THR A 60 -6.25 0.67 -0.12
N ARG A 61 -7.25 1.04 -0.93
CA ARG A 61 -7.86 0.18 -1.94
C ARG A 61 -7.44 0.67 -3.32
N LEU A 62 -7.02 -0.26 -4.16
CA LEU A 62 -6.77 0.00 -5.57
C LEU A 62 -7.89 -0.66 -6.37
N GLU A 63 -8.70 0.16 -7.05
CA GLU A 63 -9.83 -0.36 -7.83
C GLU A 63 -9.37 -1.21 -9.00
N GLY A 64 -10.09 -2.30 -9.25
CA GLY A 64 -9.81 -3.17 -10.38
C GLY A 64 -10.07 -2.50 -11.73
N THR A 65 -9.51 -3.08 -12.77
CA THR A 65 -9.82 -2.82 -14.17
C THR A 65 -10.06 -4.14 -14.88
N ASP A 66 -10.46 -4.13 -16.15
CA ASP A 66 -10.61 -5.36 -16.94
C ASP A 66 -9.32 -6.20 -17.00
N ALA A 67 -8.17 -5.55 -16.83
CA ALA A 67 -6.85 -6.19 -16.84
C ALA A 67 -6.26 -6.47 -15.45
N ARG A 68 -6.90 -6.00 -14.36
CA ARG A 68 -6.33 -6.06 -13.00
C ARG A 68 -7.39 -6.26 -11.91
N PRO A 69 -7.18 -7.20 -10.96
CA PRO A 69 -8.09 -7.37 -9.84
C PRO A 69 -8.08 -6.15 -8.90
N THR A 70 -9.17 -5.94 -8.18
CA THR A 70 -9.20 -4.98 -7.06
C THR A 70 -8.27 -5.46 -5.95
N LEU A 71 -7.42 -4.57 -5.43
CA LEU A 71 -6.46 -4.88 -4.37
C LEU A 71 -6.75 -4.07 -3.10
N THR A 72 -6.46 -4.68 -1.95
CA THR A 72 -6.28 -3.99 -0.68
C THR A 72 -4.79 -4.03 -0.34
N VAL A 73 -4.22 -2.86 -0.07
CA VAL A 73 -2.80 -2.69 0.26
C VAL A 73 -2.68 -2.11 1.66
N THR A 74 -1.91 -2.78 2.52
CA THR A 74 -1.60 -2.30 3.87
C THR A 74 -0.13 -1.95 3.96
N TYR A 75 0.15 -0.77 4.48
CA TYR A 75 1.50 -0.26 4.64
C TYR A 75 1.70 0.36 6.03
N VAL A 76 2.95 0.32 6.47
CA VAL A 76 3.41 0.96 7.71
C VAL A 76 4.15 2.23 7.34
N TYR A 77 3.80 3.34 7.97
CA TYR A 77 4.51 4.60 7.88
C TYR A 77 5.24 4.87 9.21
N ASP A 78 6.56 4.88 9.15
CA ASP A 78 7.46 5.19 10.25
C ASP A 78 8.14 6.54 9.99
N ALA A 79 8.02 7.50 10.89
CA ALA A 79 8.59 8.82 10.70
C ALA A 79 9.15 9.38 12.01
N PRO A 80 10.25 8.80 12.54
CA PRO A 80 10.97 9.42 13.63
C PRO A 80 11.74 10.65 13.08
N PRO A 81 11.52 11.86 13.62
CA PRO A 81 12.32 13.03 13.23
C PRO A 81 13.80 12.81 13.55
N PRO A 82 14.77 13.34 12.77
CA PRO A 82 14.64 14.24 11.61
C PRO A 82 14.77 13.58 10.22
N GLU A 83 14.66 12.25 10.11
CA GLU A 83 14.86 11.54 8.84
C GLU A 83 13.62 11.59 7.92
N PRO A 84 13.77 11.42 6.59
CA PRO A 84 12.64 11.14 5.71
C PRO A 84 11.85 9.95 6.26
N GLY A 85 10.55 10.11 6.41
CA GLY A 85 9.72 9.00 6.89
C GLY A 85 9.76 7.81 5.92
N LEU A 86 9.82 6.60 6.46
CA LEU A 86 9.91 5.34 5.74
C LEU A 86 8.55 4.67 5.65
N ILE A 87 8.17 4.25 4.46
CA ILE A 87 6.91 3.56 4.17
C ILE A 87 7.24 2.13 3.73
N ARG A 88 6.66 1.15 4.41
CA ARG A 88 6.80 -0.28 4.07
C ARG A 88 5.47 -0.88 3.66
N ILE A 89 5.33 -1.23 2.39
CA ILE A 89 4.17 -1.97 1.89
C ILE A 89 4.33 -3.44 2.32
N ALA A 90 3.55 -3.85 3.31
CA ALA A 90 3.71 -5.12 4.01
C ALA A 90 2.75 -6.20 3.52
N LEU A 91 1.54 -5.82 3.09
CA LEU A 91 0.52 -6.78 2.67
C LEU A 91 -0.24 -6.27 1.45
N VAL A 92 -0.39 -7.16 0.47
CA VAL A 92 -1.23 -6.96 -0.72
C VAL A 92 -2.17 -8.16 -0.84
N SER A 93 -3.47 -7.92 -0.93
CA SER A 93 -4.46 -8.98 -1.08
C SER A 93 -5.51 -8.61 -2.12
N PRO A 94 -5.99 -9.58 -2.92
CA PRO A 94 -7.17 -9.34 -3.74
C PRO A 94 -8.39 -9.13 -2.83
N VAL A 95 -9.31 -8.27 -3.25
CA VAL A 95 -10.60 -8.16 -2.57
C VAL A 95 -11.41 -9.43 -2.84
N ARG A 96 -11.79 -10.14 -1.78
CA ARG A 96 -12.80 -11.20 -1.86
C ARG A 96 -14.17 -10.51 -1.90
N LEU A 97 -14.81 -10.51 -3.06
CA LEU A 97 -16.25 -10.30 -3.10
C LEU A 97 -16.88 -11.58 -2.51
N ALA A 98 -17.71 -11.46 -1.48
CA ALA A 98 -18.54 -12.58 -1.06
C ALA A 98 -19.47 -12.91 -2.23
N GLY A 99 -19.14 -13.95 -2.99
CA GLY A 99 -20.01 -14.47 -4.04
C GLY A 99 -21.25 -15.05 -3.37
N GLY A 100 -22.38 -14.36 -3.51
CA GLY A 100 -23.68 -14.98 -3.35
C GLY A 100 -23.83 -15.98 -4.50
N ASP A 101 -23.68 -17.25 -4.17
CA ASP A 101 -24.10 -18.36 -5.03
C ASP A 101 -25.62 -18.26 -5.19
N ILE A 102 -26.07 -17.68 -6.29
CA ILE A 102 -27.44 -17.86 -6.76
C ILE A 102 -27.39 -18.90 -7.86
N GLY A 103 -27.44 -20.17 -7.44
CA GLY A 103 -27.68 -21.28 -8.34
C GLY A 103 -29.01 -21.08 -9.08
N PHE A 104 -28.96 -21.23 -10.39
CA PHE A 104 -30.11 -21.56 -11.24
C PHE A 104 -29.72 -22.78 -12.07
#